data_AF-A0A6M5JCS8-F1
#
_entry.id   AF-A0A6M5JCS8-F1
#
_cell.length_a   1.000
_cell.length_b   1.000
_cell.length_c   1.000
_cell.angle_alpha   90.00
_cell.angle_beta   90.00
_cell.angle_gamma   90.00
#
_symmetry.space_group_name_H-M   'P 1'
#
loop_
_entity.id
_entity.type
_entity.pdbx_description
1 polymer ?
#
loop_
_entity_poly.entity_id
_entity_poly.type
_entity_poly.pdbx_seq_one_letter_code
_entity_poly.pdbx_strand_id
1 'polypeptide(L)'
;MCSDSRLTGGGNIDVCQKIFPLPRGDAAVGFCGSTLIAYPIINQFISYVSHYTKNLDRALDGTQLSRRLAELADKFLESYIDPVDLRTELIETSFIIAVFSWKLQRPIINKIVYDGGPKRYVAASSSFPKTRSHSLQKKAGQFAFIGDIGNHYFDTLGTLIDYDTSTQFDMEPFLALAAMLRNPAFVDRRAVLKGPIGGTPQLFKIYPYLKTLEIAVRWANAAFGNLFLNGREIFDFEKIMVPEIDAETLETFFPLAELDPAGYFRGSADMATVSGIADDDA
;
A
#
# COMPACT_ATOMS: atom_id res chain seq x y z
N MET A 1 -2.70 -1.48 5.20
CA MET A 1 -2.17 -2.03 3.93
C MET A 1 -0.95 -1.22 3.55
N CYS A 2 0.09 -1.88 3.04
CA CYS A 2 1.29 -1.19 2.57
C CYS A 2 1.84 -1.86 1.30
N SER A 3 2.56 -1.09 0.49
CA SER A 3 3.17 -1.53 -0.78
C SER A 3 4.31 -0.60 -1.17
N ASP A 4 5.21 -1.03 -2.04
CA ASP A 4 6.19 -0.15 -2.69
C ASP A 4 5.55 0.64 -3.84
N SER A 5 6.29 1.48 -4.56
CA SER A 5 5.77 2.30 -5.66
C SER A 5 6.37 1.98 -7.04
N ARG A 6 7.10 0.86 -7.18
CA ARG A 6 7.72 0.47 -8.44
C ARG A 6 6.78 -0.35 -9.33
N LEU A 7 6.55 0.10 -10.57
CA LEU A 7 6.03 -0.76 -11.64
C LEU A 7 7.13 -1.09 -12.63
N THR A 8 7.09 -2.32 -13.17
CA THR A 8 8.07 -2.84 -14.14
C THR A 8 7.46 -3.13 -15.51
N GLY A 9 6.14 -2.93 -15.68
CA GLY A 9 5.42 -3.18 -16.94
C GLY A 9 5.73 -2.14 -18.02
N GLY A 10 6.49 -2.53 -19.06
CA GLY A 10 6.91 -1.66 -20.17
C GLY A 10 8.08 -0.71 -19.86
N GLY A 11 8.47 -0.62 -18.59
CA GLY A 11 9.54 0.23 -18.08
C GLY A 11 9.49 0.25 -16.56
N ASN A 12 10.54 0.80 -15.94
CA ASN A 12 10.62 0.85 -14.48
C ASN A 12 10.32 2.25 -13.97
N ILE A 13 9.20 2.41 -13.25
CA ILE A 13 8.71 3.69 -12.75
C ILE A 13 8.50 3.56 -11.24
N ASP A 14 9.18 4.41 -10.46
CA ASP A 14 9.28 4.33 -8.99
C ASP A 14 8.29 5.28 -8.25
N VAL A 15 7.27 5.78 -8.95
CA VAL A 15 6.32 6.79 -8.43
C VAL A 15 4.85 6.38 -8.55
N CYS A 16 4.59 5.08 -8.68
CA CYS A 16 3.27 4.57 -9.02
C CYS A 16 2.43 4.13 -7.81
N GLN A 17 1.13 4.38 -7.89
CA GLN A 17 0.17 3.91 -6.90
C GLN A 17 -0.13 2.41 -7.08
N LYS A 18 -0.06 1.66 -5.97
CA LYS A 18 -0.39 0.21 -5.93
C LYS A 18 -1.58 -0.12 -5.03
N ILE A 19 -1.99 0.81 -4.18
CA ILE A 19 -3.15 0.67 -3.28
C ILE A 19 -4.15 1.77 -3.60
N PHE A 20 -5.40 1.38 -3.80
CA PHE A 20 -6.49 2.27 -4.19
C PHE A 20 -7.60 2.23 -3.14
N PRO A 21 -7.93 3.35 -2.51
CA PRO A 21 -9.08 3.43 -1.62
C PRO A 21 -10.37 3.27 -2.44
N LEU A 22 -11.35 2.55 -1.89
CA LEU A 22 -12.65 2.43 -2.55
C LEU A 22 -13.58 3.60 -2.14
N PRO A 23 -14.41 4.13 -3.05
CA PRO A 23 -15.30 5.28 -2.82
C PRO A 23 -16.25 5.14 -1.62
N ARG A 24 -16.61 3.91 -1.26
CA ARG A 24 -17.42 3.59 -0.06
C ARG A 24 -16.73 3.94 1.27
N GLY A 25 -15.44 4.25 1.25
CA GLY A 25 -14.71 4.82 2.37
C GLY A 25 -14.24 3.84 3.44
N ASP A 26 -14.65 2.58 3.45
CA ASP A 26 -14.29 1.56 4.46
C ASP A 26 -13.45 0.41 3.89
N ALA A 27 -12.93 0.56 2.69
CA ALA A 27 -12.23 -0.48 1.94
C ALA A 27 -11.12 0.08 1.06
N ALA A 28 -10.18 -0.79 0.70
CA ALA A 28 -9.13 -0.53 -0.29
C ALA A 28 -8.78 -1.82 -1.06
N VAL A 29 -8.29 -1.64 -2.29
CA VAL A 29 -7.76 -2.71 -3.14
C VAL A 29 -6.30 -2.43 -3.46
N GLY A 30 -5.45 -3.43 -3.33
CA GLY A 30 -4.06 -3.39 -3.78
C GLY A 30 -3.78 -4.51 -4.78
N PHE A 31 -2.71 -4.37 -5.56
CA PHE A 31 -2.32 -5.39 -6.54
C PHE A 31 -0.82 -5.62 -6.62
N CYS A 32 -0.45 -6.75 -7.22
CA CYS A 32 0.89 -7.05 -7.72
C CYS A 32 0.77 -7.76 -9.09
N GLY A 33 1.87 -7.81 -9.84
CA GLY A 33 1.92 -8.44 -11.16
C GLY A 33 1.69 -7.46 -12.31
N SER A 34 1.02 -7.91 -13.37
CA SER A 34 0.91 -7.17 -14.64
C SER A 34 0.02 -5.94 -14.53
N THR A 35 0.58 -4.78 -14.88
CA THR A 35 -0.16 -3.50 -14.95
C THR A 35 -1.19 -3.49 -16.08
N LEU A 36 -0.96 -4.27 -17.14
CA LEU A 36 -1.88 -4.40 -18.27
C LEU A 36 -3.22 -5.01 -17.85
N ILE A 37 -3.19 -5.93 -16.88
CA ILE A 37 -4.39 -6.59 -16.36
C ILE A 37 -4.93 -5.84 -15.13
N ALA A 38 -4.05 -5.48 -14.20
CA ALA A 38 -4.46 -4.96 -12.90
C ALA A 38 -5.17 -3.62 -12.99
N TYR A 39 -4.65 -2.65 -13.76
CA TYR A 39 -5.21 -1.30 -13.79
C TYR A 39 -6.60 -1.22 -14.44
N PRO A 40 -6.87 -1.85 -15.59
CA PRO A 40 -8.23 -1.88 -16.12
C PRO A 40 -9.24 -2.50 -15.15
N ILE A 41 -8.88 -3.61 -14.49
CA ILE A 41 -9.76 -4.27 -13.52
C ILE A 41 -10.03 -3.37 -12.29
N ILE A 42 -8.98 -2.75 -11.73
CA ILE A 42 -9.12 -1.84 -10.58
C ILE A 42 -10.00 -0.64 -10.94
N ASN A 43 -9.78 -0.02 -12.11
CA ASN A 43 -10.57 1.12 -12.56
C ASN A 43 -12.05 0.76 -12.75
N GLN A 44 -12.32 -0.39 -13.36
CA GLN A 44 -13.69 -0.90 -13.46
C GLN A 44 -14.31 -1.20 -12.10
N PHE A 45 -13.53 -1.73 -11.15
CA PHE A 45 -14.00 -2.04 -9.81
C PHE A 45 -14.30 -0.79 -8.97
N ILE A 46 -13.43 0.23 -9.03
CA ILE A 46 -13.70 1.55 -8.43
C ILE A 46 -14.98 2.13 -9.02
N SER A 47 -15.13 2.11 -10.35
CA SER A 47 -16.34 2.57 -11.02
C SER A 47 -17.59 1.80 -10.58
N TYR A 48 -17.52 0.47 -10.46
CA TYR A 48 -18.61 -0.35 -9.94
C TYR A 48 -19.02 0.06 -8.51
N VAL A 49 -18.05 0.33 -7.63
CA VAL A 49 -18.32 0.77 -6.26
C VAL A 49 -18.92 2.18 -6.22
N SER A 50 -18.43 3.10 -7.05
CA SER A 50 -18.96 4.47 -7.16
C SER A 50 -20.40 4.51 -7.65
N HIS A 51 -20.73 3.75 -8.70
CA HIS A 51 -22.01 3.86 -9.40
C HIS A 51 -23.10 2.97 -8.83
N TYR A 52 -22.75 1.92 -8.07
CA TYR A 52 -23.74 1.10 -7.40
C TYR A 52 -24.09 1.69 -6.03
N THR A 53 -25.20 2.42 -5.94
CA THR A 53 -25.67 3.13 -4.73
C THR A 53 -25.58 2.27 -3.47
N LYS A 54 -25.96 0.98 -3.52
CA LYS A 54 -25.91 0.12 -2.34
C LYS A 54 -24.49 -0.15 -1.81
N ASN A 55 -23.47 -0.07 -2.66
CA ASN A 55 -22.07 -0.14 -2.25
C ASN A 55 -21.62 1.19 -1.63
N LEU A 56 -21.93 2.30 -2.30
CA LEU A 56 -21.51 3.64 -1.89
C LEU A 56 -22.08 4.00 -0.51
N ASP A 57 -23.37 3.75 -0.32
CA ASP A 57 -24.11 4.04 0.90
C ASP A 57 -23.88 2.99 2.00
N ARG A 58 -23.09 1.94 1.68
CA ARG A 58 -22.78 0.80 2.55
C ARG A 58 -24.01 0.00 3.02
N ALA A 59 -25.14 0.13 2.31
CA ALA A 59 -26.29 -0.76 2.49
C ALA A 59 -25.91 -2.24 2.26
N LEU A 60 -24.88 -2.50 1.46
CA LEU A 60 -24.20 -3.79 1.37
C LEU A 60 -22.91 -3.80 2.18
N ASP A 61 -22.81 -4.79 3.07
CA ASP A 61 -21.59 -5.08 3.81
C ASP A 61 -20.43 -5.46 2.88
N GLY A 62 -19.22 -5.04 3.27
CA GLY A 62 -17.99 -5.21 2.51
C GLY A 62 -17.57 -6.65 2.24
N THR A 63 -18.11 -7.63 2.98
CA THR A 63 -17.86 -9.07 2.79
C THR A 63 -18.01 -9.54 1.34
N GLN A 64 -18.88 -8.90 0.56
CA GLN A 64 -19.13 -9.30 -0.82
C GLN A 64 -18.10 -8.78 -1.83
N LEU A 65 -17.31 -7.76 -1.46
CA LEU A 65 -16.41 -7.06 -2.40
C LEU A 65 -15.39 -7.98 -3.04
N SER A 66 -14.82 -8.92 -2.28
CA SER A 66 -13.83 -9.88 -2.79
C SER A 66 -14.41 -10.76 -3.90
N ARG A 67 -15.64 -11.27 -3.69
CA ARG A 67 -16.34 -12.04 -4.72
C ARG A 67 -16.67 -11.18 -5.95
N ARG A 68 -17.12 -9.94 -5.74
CA ARG A 68 -17.45 -9.03 -6.84
C ARG A 68 -16.25 -8.63 -7.67
N LEU A 69 -15.07 -8.43 -7.04
CA LEU A 69 -13.83 -8.19 -7.77
C LEU A 69 -13.45 -9.40 -8.63
N ALA A 70 -13.51 -10.62 -8.08
CA ALA A 70 -13.24 -11.84 -8.84
C ALA A 70 -14.20 -12.01 -10.03
N GLU A 71 -15.51 -11.80 -9.81
CA GLU A 71 -16.53 -11.84 -10.87
C GLU A 71 -16.30 -10.76 -11.94
N LEU A 72 -15.87 -9.57 -11.55
CA LEU A 72 -15.55 -8.49 -12.47
C LEU A 72 -14.30 -8.82 -13.29
N ALA A 73 -13.26 -9.35 -12.64
CA ALA A 73 -12.04 -9.79 -13.31
C ALA A 73 -12.34 -10.89 -14.34
N ASP A 74 -13.14 -11.90 -13.98
CA ASP A 74 -13.57 -12.95 -14.91
C ASP A 74 -14.30 -12.36 -16.12
N LYS A 75 -15.27 -11.46 -15.91
CA LYS A 75 -15.99 -10.77 -17.00
C LYS A 75 -15.09 -9.90 -17.87
N PHE A 76 -14.11 -9.23 -17.27
CA PHE A 76 -13.12 -8.46 -18.01
C PHE A 76 -12.34 -9.38 -18.96
N LEU A 77 -11.93 -10.56 -18.49
CA LEU A 77 -11.23 -11.53 -19.33
C LEU A 77 -12.10 -12.16 -20.43
N GLU A 78 -13.40 -12.33 -20.19
CA GLU A 78 -14.36 -12.78 -21.20
C GLU A 78 -14.56 -11.73 -22.31
N SER A 79 -14.30 -10.46 -22.03
CA SER A 79 -14.50 -9.36 -22.98
C SER A 79 -13.35 -9.14 -23.97
N TYR A 80 -12.24 -9.89 -23.85
CA TYR A 80 -11.12 -9.78 -24.77
C TYR A 80 -11.52 -10.23 -26.19
N ILE A 81 -11.40 -9.31 -27.14
CA ILE A 81 -11.48 -9.57 -28.58
C ILE A 81 -10.05 -9.88 -29.04
N ASP A 82 -9.86 -11.01 -29.74
CA ASP A 82 -8.55 -11.50 -30.22
C ASP A 82 -7.47 -11.56 -29.13
N PRO A 83 -7.63 -12.44 -28.11
CA PRO A 83 -6.71 -12.49 -26.99
C PRO A 83 -5.31 -12.89 -27.43
N VAL A 84 -4.35 -12.01 -27.17
CA VAL A 84 -2.93 -12.40 -27.06
C VAL A 84 -2.81 -13.42 -25.93
N ASP A 85 -1.84 -14.34 -26.01
CA ASP A 85 -1.56 -15.24 -24.89
C ASP A 85 -1.06 -14.42 -23.69
N LEU A 86 -1.98 -14.17 -22.75
CA LEU A 86 -1.76 -13.39 -21.52
C LEU A 86 -1.60 -14.32 -20.30
N ARG A 87 -1.33 -15.61 -20.51
CA ARG A 87 -1.33 -16.59 -19.42
C ARG A 87 -0.34 -16.23 -18.32
N THR A 88 0.85 -15.76 -18.69
CA THR A 88 1.88 -15.35 -17.73
C THR A 88 1.41 -14.17 -16.89
N GLU A 89 0.90 -13.12 -17.55
CA GLU A 89 0.38 -11.91 -16.90
C GLU A 89 -0.77 -12.23 -15.95
N LEU A 90 -1.65 -13.16 -16.33
CA LEU A 90 -2.78 -13.58 -15.50
C LEU A 90 -2.32 -14.31 -14.23
N ILE A 91 -1.35 -15.21 -14.35
CA ILE A 91 -0.80 -15.98 -13.23
C ILE A 91 -0.07 -15.04 -12.24
N GLU A 92 0.68 -14.07 -12.76
CA GLU A 92 1.43 -13.11 -11.95
C GLU A 92 0.51 -12.06 -11.29
N THR A 93 -0.62 -11.75 -11.92
CA THR A 93 -1.53 -10.71 -11.42
C THR A 93 -2.37 -11.22 -10.26
N SER A 94 -2.21 -10.59 -9.10
CA SER A 94 -2.97 -10.87 -7.89
C SER A 94 -3.44 -9.59 -7.22
N PHE A 95 -4.53 -9.68 -6.46
CA PHE A 95 -5.09 -8.55 -5.72
C PHE A 95 -5.25 -8.87 -4.24
N ILE A 96 -5.22 -7.83 -3.41
CA ILE A 96 -5.69 -7.86 -2.03
C ILE A 96 -6.87 -6.90 -1.93
N ILE A 97 -8.00 -7.36 -1.41
CA ILE A 97 -9.03 -6.48 -0.89
C ILE A 97 -8.99 -6.52 0.63
N ALA A 98 -8.92 -5.34 1.23
CA ALA A 98 -9.16 -5.15 2.66
C ALA A 98 -10.38 -4.25 2.87
N VAL A 99 -11.24 -4.62 3.81
CA VAL A 99 -12.45 -3.88 4.15
C VAL A 99 -12.79 -4.06 5.62
N PHE A 100 -13.31 -3.04 6.28
CA PHE A 100 -13.92 -3.23 7.60
C PHE A 100 -15.38 -3.67 7.44
N SER A 101 -15.74 -4.85 7.95
CA SER A 101 -17.13 -5.31 7.92
C SER A 101 -17.86 -4.77 9.15
N TRP A 102 -18.80 -3.85 8.93
CA TRP A 102 -19.69 -3.38 9.99
C TRP A 102 -20.64 -4.49 10.48
N LYS A 103 -20.95 -5.49 9.64
CA LYS A 103 -21.77 -6.63 10.05
C LYS A 103 -21.02 -7.56 11.01
N LEU A 104 -19.74 -7.82 10.73
CA LEU A 104 -18.90 -8.74 11.53
C LEU A 104 -18.05 -8.02 12.58
N GLN A 105 -18.06 -6.68 12.61
CA GLN A 105 -17.28 -5.83 13.50
C GLN A 105 -15.77 -6.17 13.50
N ARG A 106 -15.24 -6.49 12.31
CA ARG A 106 -13.82 -6.88 12.14
C ARG A 106 -13.30 -6.57 10.74
N PRO A 107 -11.99 -6.39 10.57
CA PRO A 107 -11.38 -6.34 9.24
C PRO A 107 -11.57 -7.66 8.50
N ILE A 108 -11.78 -7.54 7.19
CA ILE A 108 -11.79 -8.64 6.22
C ILE A 108 -10.73 -8.37 5.19
N ILE A 109 -9.79 -9.29 5.05
CA ILE A 109 -8.71 -9.26 4.09
C ILE A 109 -8.77 -10.55 3.28
N ASN A 110 -8.86 -10.43 1.95
CA ASN A 110 -8.87 -11.56 1.04
C ASN A 110 -7.90 -11.32 -0.11
N LYS A 111 -7.29 -12.41 -0.56
CA LYS A 111 -6.50 -12.42 -1.79
C LYS A 111 -7.39 -12.81 -2.96
N ILE A 112 -7.23 -12.17 -4.10
CA ILE A 112 -7.83 -12.61 -5.37
C ILE A 112 -6.68 -13.09 -6.24
N VAL A 113 -6.73 -14.37 -6.63
CA VAL A 113 -5.65 -15.04 -7.36
C VAL A 113 -6.21 -15.76 -8.58
N TYR A 114 -5.37 -15.91 -9.61
CA TYR A 114 -5.72 -16.68 -10.80
C TYR A 114 -5.54 -18.17 -10.52
N ASP A 115 -6.61 -18.96 -10.65
CA ASP A 115 -6.64 -20.41 -10.39
C ASP A 115 -6.61 -21.24 -11.69
N GLY A 116 -6.72 -20.61 -12.85
CA GLY A 116 -6.72 -21.29 -14.16
C GLY A 116 -7.89 -22.25 -14.40
N GLY A 117 -8.85 -22.31 -13.47
CA GLY A 117 -10.05 -23.11 -13.54
C GLY A 117 -11.19 -22.45 -14.35
N PRO A 118 -12.42 -23.00 -14.28
CA PRO A 118 -13.58 -22.43 -14.95
C PRO A 118 -13.95 -21.04 -14.42
N LYS A 119 -13.64 -20.75 -13.15
CA LYS A 119 -13.53 -19.40 -12.61
C LYS A 119 -12.06 -19.06 -12.59
N ARG A 120 -11.65 -18.06 -13.37
CA ARG A 120 -10.24 -17.76 -13.57
C ARG A 120 -9.68 -17.07 -12.34
N TYR A 121 -10.39 -16.10 -11.79
CA TYR A 121 -10.06 -15.46 -10.53
C TYR A 121 -10.93 -15.95 -9.37
N VAL A 122 -10.30 -16.25 -8.23
CA VAL A 122 -11.00 -16.74 -7.03
C VAL A 122 -10.56 -15.97 -5.78
N ALA A 123 -11.51 -15.76 -4.87
CA ALA A 123 -11.23 -15.18 -3.56
C ALA A 123 -10.69 -16.26 -2.62
N ALA A 124 -9.43 -16.12 -2.21
CA ALA A 124 -8.75 -16.97 -1.25
C ALA A 124 -8.71 -16.29 0.14
N SER A 125 -9.00 -17.08 1.17
CA SER A 125 -8.86 -16.65 2.56
C SER A 125 -7.41 -16.26 2.86
N SER A 126 -7.24 -15.25 3.71
CA SER A 126 -5.92 -14.76 4.11
C SER A 126 -5.70 -14.95 5.61
N SER A 127 -4.59 -15.62 5.95
CA SER A 127 -4.12 -15.83 7.32
C SER A 127 -2.60 -15.89 7.29
N PHE A 128 -1.96 -15.59 8.42
CA PHE A 128 -0.52 -15.70 8.53
C PHE A 128 -0.06 -17.15 8.28
N PRO A 129 1.06 -17.40 7.57
CA PRO A 129 1.49 -18.77 7.28
C PRO A 129 1.74 -19.58 8.55
N LYS A 130 1.00 -20.68 8.73
CA LYS A 130 1.15 -21.59 9.89
C LYS A 130 2.58 -22.14 10.03
N THR A 131 3.26 -22.34 8.91
CA THR A 131 4.66 -22.80 8.85
C THR A 131 5.65 -21.80 9.42
N ARG A 132 5.28 -20.52 9.53
CA ARG A 132 6.12 -19.44 10.08
C ARG A 132 5.80 -19.16 11.54
N SER A 133 4.51 -19.09 11.90
CA SER A 133 4.08 -18.90 13.29
C SER A 133 2.69 -19.47 13.52
N HIS A 134 2.56 -20.39 14.49
CA HIS A 134 1.25 -20.86 14.91
C HIS A 134 0.50 -19.82 15.75
N SER A 135 1.22 -19.04 16.57
CA SER A 135 0.64 -18.02 17.45
C SER A 135 -0.02 -16.91 16.64
N LEU A 136 0.70 -16.31 15.68
CA LEU A 136 0.17 -15.26 14.81
C LEU A 136 -0.97 -15.77 13.92
N GLN A 137 -0.85 -16.98 13.37
CA GLN A 137 -1.92 -17.58 12.55
C GLN A 137 -3.25 -17.70 13.31
N LYS A 138 -3.20 -17.99 14.61
CA LYS A 138 -4.39 -18.16 15.45
C LYS A 138 -4.93 -16.84 16.03
N LYS A 139 -4.04 -15.90 16.37
CA LYS A 139 -4.37 -14.72 17.19
C LYS A 139 -4.29 -13.38 16.46
N ALA A 140 -3.45 -13.24 15.44
CA ALA A 140 -3.23 -11.95 14.75
C ALA A 140 -4.38 -11.56 13.80
N GLY A 141 -5.39 -12.42 13.66
CA GLY A 141 -6.49 -12.22 12.73
C GLY A 141 -6.08 -12.55 11.30
N GLN A 142 -6.54 -11.73 10.34
CA GLN A 142 -6.26 -11.95 8.93
C GLN A 142 -4.99 -11.23 8.49
N PHE A 143 -4.23 -11.89 7.62
CA PHE A 143 -2.99 -11.37 7.06
C PHE A 143 -2.87 -11.82 5.61
N ALA A 144 -2.55 -10.90 4.71
CA ALA A 144 -2.35 -11.18 3.29
C ALA A 144 -1.04 -10.58 2.81
N PHE A 145 -0.33 -11.36 2.01
CA PHE A 145 0.83 -10.93 1.23
C PHE A 145 0.63 -11.41 -0.21
N ILE A 146 0.97 -10.56 -1.17
CA ILE A 146 1.01 -10.86 -2.61
C ILE A 146 2.32 -10.30 -3.17
N GLY A 147 2.87 -10.96 -4.20
CA GLY A 147 4.13 -10.59 -4.84
C GLY A 147 5.22 -11.66 -4.73
N ASP A 148 6.28 -11.50 -5.52
CA ASP A 148 7.22 -12.59 -5.82
C ASP A 148 8.31 -12.77 -4.75
N ILE A 149 8.51 -11.77 -3.90
CA ILE A 149 9.57 -11.74 -2.88
C ILE A 149 9.11 -12.21 -1.49
N GLY A 150 8.03 -13.00 -1.42
CA GLY A 150 7.38 -13.37 -0.16
C GLY A 150 8.31 -14.00 0.87
N ASN A 151 9.20 -14.90 0.46
CA ASN A 151 10.14 -15.52 1.40
C ASN A 151 11.08 -14.50 2.04
N HIS A 152 11.69 -13.63 1.22
CA HIS A 152 12.56 -12.56 1.71
C HIS A 152 11.82 -11.57 2.62
N TYR A 153 10.56 -11.29 2.31
CA TYR A 153 9.72 -10.45 3.14
C TYR A 153 9.47 -11.08 4.51
N PHE A 154 9.08 -12.36 4.57
CA PHE A 154 8.86 -13.05 5.85
C PHE A 154 10.15 -13.24 6.66
N ASP A 155 11.29 -13.41 5.99
CA ASP A 155 12.58 -13.49 6.67
C ASP A 155 12.96 -12.12 7.26
N THR A 156 12.71 -11.02 6.53
CA THR A 156 12.90 -9.65 7.04
C THR A 156 11.92 -9.32 8.18
N LEU A 157 10.67 -9.73 8.06
CA LEU A 157 9.69 -9.54 9.14
C LEU A 157 10.11 -10.31 10.40
N GLY A 158 10.69 -11.50 10.25
CA GLY A 158 11.17 -12.30 11.38
C GLY A 158 12.36 -11.70 12.14
N THR A 159 13.03 -10.67 11.62
CA THR A 159 14.04 -9.91 12.38
C THR A 159 13.42 -8.82 13.26
N LEU A 160 12.17 -8.44 13.01
CA LEU A 160 11.44 -7.39 13.71
C LEU A 160 10.46 -7.94 14.74
N ILE A 161 10.00 -9.18 14.56
CA ILE A 161 9.01 -9.81 15.43
C ILE A 161 9.42 -11.24 15.78
N ASP A 162 9.21 -11.61 17.04
CA ASP A 162 9.37 -12.98 17.49
C ASP A 162 8.15 -13.81 17.08
N TYR A 163 8.33 -14.70 16.10
CA TYR A 163 7.27 -15.56 15.59
C TYR A 163 6.74 -16.59 16.60
N ASP A 164 7.49 -16.92 17.65
CA ASP A 164 7.06 -17.91 18.64
C ASP A 164 6.12 -17.28 19.68
N THR A 165 6.42 -16.06 20.11
CA THR A 165 5.68 -15.41 21.20
C THR A 165 4.62 -14.43 20.71
N SER A 166 4.82 -13.80 19.55
CA SER A 166 3.97 -12.69 19.12
C SER A 166 2.58 -13.15 18.71
N THR A 167 1.58 -12.30 18.99
CA THR A 167 0.16 -12.61 18.74
C THR A 167 -0.54 -11.58 17.86
N GLN A 168 0.11 -10.46 17.58
CA GLN A 168 -0.41 -9.34 16.79
C GLN A 168 0.74 -8.63 16.10
N PHE A 169 0.40 -7.76 15.15
CA PHE A 169 1.35 -6.86 14.49
C PHE A 169 1.09 -5.43 14.94
N ASP A 170 2.17 -4.71 15.24
CA ASP A 170 2.23 -3.27 15.44
C ASP A 170 3.26 -2.66 14.48
N MET A 171 2.81 -2.38 13.25
CA MET A 171 3.59 -1.76 12.18
C MET A 171 4.83 -2.55 11.69
N GLU A 172 5.20 -3.70 12.26
CA GLU A 172 6.34 -4.51 11.79
C GLU A 172 6.19 -4.93 10.31
N PRO A 173 4.98 -5.25 9.79
CA PRO A 173 4.81 -5.50 8.36
C PRO A 173 5.20 -4.31 7.47
N PHE A 174 4.99 -3.08 7.93
CA PHE A 174 5.38 -1.86 7.23
C PHE A 174 6.88 -1.59 7.35
N LEU A 175 7.45 -1.75 8.55
CA LEU A 175 8.89 -1.65 8.78
C LEU A 175 9.69 -2.67 7.97
N ALA A 176 9.21 -3.91 7.84
CA ALA A 176 9.84 -4.93 7.02
C ALA A 176 9.92 -4.50 5.55
N LEU A 177 8.85 -3.91 5.02
CA LEU A 177 8.83 -3.35 3.67
C LEU A 177 9.83 -2.18 3.54
N ALA A 178 9.83 -1.25 4.50
CA ALA A 178 10.76 -0.11 4.51
C ALA A 178 12.23 -0.59 4.55
N ALA A 179 12.55 -1.56 5.39
CA ALA A 179 13.88 -2.17 5.46
C ALA A 179 14.31 -2.80 4.13
N MET A 180 13.39 -3.52 3.46
CA MET A 180 13.67 -4.09 2.14
C MET A 180 13.89 -3.01 1.07
N LEU A 181 13.12 -1.92 1.10
CA LEU A 181 13.27 -0.80 0.16
C LEU A 181 14.57 0.01 0.35
N ARG A 182 15.23 -0.12 1.51
CA ARG A 182 16.57 0.43 1.74
C ARG A 182 17.70 -0.47 1.29
N ASN A 183 17.45 -1.77 1.13
CA ASN A 183 18.49 -2.74 0.86
C ASN A 183 18.73 -2.86 -0.67
N PRO A 184 19.95 -2.54 -1.16
CA PRO A 184 20.30 -2.61 -2.58
C PRO A 184 20.03 -3.96 -3.24
N ALA A 185 20.07 -5.07 -2.48
CA ALA A 185 19.77 -6.39 -3.01
C ALA A 185 18.35 -6.50 -3.61
N PHE A 186 17.38 -5.73 -3.08
CA PHE A 186 15.99 -5.74 -3.52
C PHE A 186 15.62 -4.57 -4.44
N VAL A 187 16.39 -3.49 -4.45
CA VAL A 187 16.06 -2.28 -5.23
C VAL A 187 16.97 -2.06 -6.43
N ASP A 188 18.22 -2.53 -6.39
CA ASP A 188 19.14 -2.41 -7.51
C ASP A 188 18.77 -3.41 -8.61
N ARG A 189 18.64 -2.89 -9.83
CA ARG A 189 18.29 -3.62 -11.04
C ARG A 189 19.44 -4.51 -11.52
N ARG A 190 20.67 -4.19 -11.12
CA ARG A 190 21.87 -4.95 -11.44
C ARG A 190 22.16 -6.04 -10.41
N ALA A 191 21.46 -6.03 -9.28
CA ALA A 191 21.55 -7.09 -8.29
C ALA A 191 20.86 -8.38 -8.78
N VAL A 192 21.11 -9.48 -8.07
CA VAL A 192 20.62 -10.82 -8.40
C VAL A 192 19.09 -10.86 -8.54
N LEU A 193 18.37 -10.12 -7.69
CA LEU A 193 16.90 -10.10 -7.70
C LEU A 193 16.32 -9.17 -8.78
N LYS A 194 17.16 -8.36 -9.45
CA LYS A 194 16.77 -7.41 -10.52
C LYS A 194 15.81 -6.30 -10.08
N GLY A 195 15.88 -5.88 -8.82
CA GLY A 195 15.11 -4.75 -8.31
C GLY A 195 13.58 -4.94 -8.34
N PRO A 196 13.02 -6.03 -7.77
CA PRO A 196 11.59 -6.36 -7.88
C PRO A 196 10.67 -5.36 -7.18
N ILE A 197 11.20 -4.58 -6.24
CA ILE A 197 10.52 -3.49 -5.53
C ILE A 197 11.35 -2.23 -5.61
N GLY A 198 10.74 -1.08 -5.37
CA GLY A 198 11.47 0.19 -5.29
C GLY A 198 10.57 1.40 -5.11
N GLY A 199 11.20 2.57 -5.22
CA GLY A 199 10.56 3.83 -4.94
C GLY A 199 10.27 4.02 -3.45
N THR A 200 9.08 4.51 -3.15
CA THR A 200 8.67 4.90 -1.80
C THR A 200 7.58 3.97 -1.27
N PRO A 201 7.56 3.70 0.04
CA PRO A 201 6.49 2.92 0.63
C PRO A 201 5.18 3.72 0.67
N GLN A 202 4.07 3.02 0.44
CA GLN A 202 2.70 3.53 0.51
C GLN A 202 2.03 2.93 1.74
N LEU A 203 1.23 3.71 2.46
CA LEU A 203 0.55 3.25 3.67
C LEU A 203 -0.90 3.73 3.75
N PHE A 204 -1.80 2.78 4.01
CA PHE A 204 -3.23 3.00 4.18
C PHE A 204 -3.72 2.33 5.45
N LYS A 205 -4.57 3.02 6.21
CA LYS A 205 -5.24 2.51 7.41
C LYS A 205 -6.75 2.51 7.22
N ILE A 206 -7.38 1.36 7.41
CA ILE A 206 -8.83 1.21 7.32
C ILE A 206 -9.37 1.13 8.74
N TYR A 207 -10.23 2.08 9.10
CA TYR A 207 -10.77 2.22 10.46
C TYR A 207 -12.13 1.53 10.64
N PRO A 208 -12.44 1.08 11.88
CA PRO A 208 -13.77 0.57 12.24
C PRO A 208 -14.93 1.55 11.99
N TYR A 209 -14.66 2.86 12.06
CA TYR A 209 -15.65 3.92 11.79
C TYR A 209 -15.82 4.23 10.30
N LEU A 210 -15.54 3.23 9.43
CA LEU A 210 -15.84 3.26 8.00
C LEU A 210 -15.10 4.36 7.23
N LYS A 211 -13.83 4.57 7.61
CA LYS A 211 -12.91 5.51 6.96
C LYS A 211 -11.60 4.83 6.59
N THR A 212 -11.19 4.97 5.35
CA THR A 212 -9.88 4.64 4.82
C THR A 212 -9.07 5.92 4.86
N LEU A 213 -7.95 5.88 5.58
CA LEU A 213 -7.02 6.97 5.73
C LEU A 213 -5.75 6.65 4.97
N GLU A 214 -5.46 7.52 4.00
CA GLU A 214 -4.17 7.60 3.35
C GLU A 214 -3.18 8.24 4.33
N ILE A 215 -1.95 7.76 4.35
CA ILE A 215 -0.88 8.29 5.19
C ILE A 215 0.26 8.68 4.27
N ALA A 216 0.67 9.95 4.34
CA ALA A 216 1.84 10.42 3.63
C ALA A 216 3.11 9.92 4.32
N VAL A 217 4.11 9.53 3.54
CA VAL A 217 5.31 8.87 4.04
C VAL A 217 6.52 9.76 3.80
N ARG A 218 7.22 10.12 4.86
CA ARG A 218 8.55 10.73 4.77
C ARG A 218 9.54 9.64 4.42
N TRP A 219 10.23 9.81 3.29
CA TRP A 219 11.13 8.81 2.74
C TRP A 219 12.43 9.47 2.26
N ALA A 220 13.57 8.87 2.63
CA ALA A 220 14.95 9.40 2.52
C ALA A 220 15.37 10.38 3.63
N ASN A 221 15.95 9.86 4.72
CA ASN A 221 16.53 10.59 5.88
C ASN A 221 15.55 11.54 6.60
N ALA A 222 15.13 11.19 7.81
CA ALA A 222 14.14 11.90 8.63
C ALA A 222 14.39 13.43 8.77
N ALA A 223 15.64 13.88 8.67
CA ALA A 223 16.01 15.30 8.78
C ALA A 223 15.72 16.14 7.52
N PHE A 224 15.65 15.53 6.32
CA PHE A 224 15.49 16.24 5.04
C PHE A 224 14.55 15.53 4.05
N GLY A 225 13.91 14.44 4.45
CA GLY A 225 13.19 13.56 3.53
C GLY A 225 12.00 14.20 2.88
N ASN A 226 11.89 13.96 1.58
CA ASN A 226 10.75 14.41 0.78
C ASN A 226 9.49 13.68 1.25
N LEU A 227 8.35 14.34 1.10
CA LEU A 227 7.06 13.81 1.52
C LEU A 227 6.39 13.14 0.32
N PHE A 228 5.99 11.88 0.48
CA PHE A 228 5.38 11.09 -0.58
C PHE A 228 3.95 10.71 -0.22
N LEU A 229 3.04 10.84 -1.18
CA LEU A 229 1.66 10.39 -1.05
C LEU A 229 1.36 9.41 -2.19
N ASN A 230 0.89 8.21 -1.83
CA ASN A 230 0.54 7.14 -2.79
C ASN A 230 1.66 6.81 -3.80
N GLY A 231 2.92 6.94 -3.37
CA GLY A 231 4.12 6.61 -4.14
C GLY A 231 4.78 7.80 -4.84
N ARG A 232 4.06 8.91 -5.01
CA ARG A 232 4.55 10.14 -5.67
C ARG A 232 5.00 11.17 -4.65
N GLU A 233 6.10 11.86 -4.94
CA GLU A 233 6.52 13.05 -4.20
C GLU A 233 5.47 14.16 -4.35
N ILE A 234 5.03 14.76 -3.25
CA ILE A 234 4.10 15.89 -3.31
C ILE A 234 4.78 17.10 -3.93
N PHE A 235 4.02 17.95 -4.61
CA PHE A 235 4.59 19.21 -5.10
C PHE A 235 4.72 20.23 -3.95
N ASP A 236 5.66 21.17 -4.08
CA ASP A 236 5.88 22.24 -3.09
C ASP A 236 4.61 23.07 -2.80
N PHE A 237 3.70 23.18 -3.78
CA PHE A 237 2.44 23.90 -3.65
C PHE A 237 1.27 23.05 -3.14
N GLU A 238 1.44 21.73 -3.05
CA GLU A 238 0.38 20.79 -2.66
C GLU A 238 0.24 20.74 -1.14
N LYS A 239 -0.88 21.28 -0.63
CA LYS A 239 -1.20 21.23 0.79
C LYS A 239 -2.05 20.00 1.08
N ILE A 240 -1.48 19.04 1.81
CA ILE A 240 -2.17 17.82 2.20
C ILE A 240 -2.67 17.90 3.65
N MET A 241 -3.83 17.29 3.91
CA MET A 241 -4.45 17.24 5.25
C MET A 241 -4.42 15.83 5.86
N VAL A 242 -3.67 14.93 5.23
CA VAL A 242 -3.49 13.55 5.69
C VAL A 242 -2.38 13.51 6.75
N PRO A 243 -2.41 12.57 7.71
CA PRO A 243 -1.30 12.38 8.61
C PRO A 243 -0.05 11.95 7.84
N GLU A 244 1.09 12.27 8.42
CA GLU A 244 2.40 11.89 7.91
C GLU A 244 3.03 10.87 8.85
N ILE A 245 3.86 9.99 8.31
CA ILE A 245 4.66 9.04 9.07
C ILE A 245 6.08 9.01 8.52
N ASP A 246 7.07 8.96 9.41
CA ASP A 246 8.43 8.60 9.04
C ASP A 246 8.54 7.07 8.95
N ALA A 247 9.00 6.57 7.80
CA ALA A 247 8.98 5.14 7.53
C ALA A 247 9.97 4.32 8.37
N GLU A 248 10.95 4.95 9.01
CA GLU A 248 12.00 4.29 9.77
C GLU A 248 11.75 4.38 11.27
N THR A 249 11.39 5.57 11.75
CA THR A 249 11.17 5.85 13.18
C THR A 249 9.72 5.59 13.61
N LEU A 250 8.78 5.52 12.65
CA LEU A 250 7.33 5.47 12.88
C LEU A 250 6.77 6.70 13.58
N GLU A 251 7.53 7.79 13.69
CA GLU A 251 7.04 9.06 14.20
C GLU A 251 5.92 9.59 13.29
N THR A 252 4.81 10.02 13.89
CA THR A 252 3.64 10.50 13.17
C THR A 252 3.44 11.99 13.37
N PHE A 253 3.15 12.71 12.29
CA PHE A 253 2.90 14.14 12.29
C PHE A 253 1.49 14.42 11.78
N PHE A 254 0.80 15.38 12.39
CA PHE A 254 -0.53 15.79 11.98
C PHE A 254 -0.49 17.25 11.52
N PRO A 255 -0.84 17.55 10.26
CA PRO A 255 -0.72 18.91 9.72
C PRO A 255 -1.59 19.97 10.44
N LEU A 256 -2.55 19.54 11.29
CA LEU A 256 -3.37 20.44 12.12
C LEU A 256 -2.81 20.68 13.53
N ALA A 257 -1.83 19.89 13.98
CA ALA A 257 -1.20 20.08 15.29
C ALA A 257 -0.15 21.20 15.28
N GLU A 258 0.23 21.69 14.10
CA GLU A 258 1.23 22.74 13.89
C GLU A 258 0.63 24.06 13.39
N LEU A 259 -0.63 24.34 13.70
CA LEU A 259 -1.08 25.73 13.76
C LEU A 259 -0.52 26.32 15.05
N ASP A 260 0.61 27.04 14.95
CA ASP A 260 0.91 28.13 15.89
C ASP A 260 -0.39 28.96 16.02
N PRO A 261 -0.82 29.42 17.21
CA PRO A 261 -1.92 30.38 17.32
C PRO A 261 -1.81 31.60 16.37
N ALA A 262 -0.62 31.86 15.80
CA ALA A 262 -0.36 32.86 14.76
C ALA A 262 -0.39 32.36 13.29
N GLY A 263 -0.55 31.05 13.01
CA GLY A 263 -0.72 30.50 11.66
C GLY A 263 0.53 30.38 10.79
N TYR A 264 1.73 30.34 11.37
CA TYR A 264 2.99 30.19 10.62
C TYR A 264 3.50 28.73 10.58
N PHE A 265 3.88 28.28 9.39
CA PHE A 265 4.59 27.01 9.16
C PHE A 265 6.05 27.13 9.64
N ARG A 266 6.53 26.18 10.46
CA ARG A 266 7.97 26.04 10.78
C ARG A 266 8.70 25.44 9.58
N GLY A 267 9.12 26.30 8.65
CA GLY A 267 9.98 25.90 7.53
C GLY A 267 10.83 27.01 6.94
N SER A 268 10.74 28.25 7.44
CA SER A 268 11.38 29.41 6.82
C SER A 268 12.38 30.16 7.70
N ALA A 269 12.73 29.67 8.89
CA ALA A 269 13.47 30.47 9.87
C ALA A 269 15.01 30.31 9.86
N ASP A 270 15.60 29.31 9.20
CA ASP A 270 17.04 29.03 9.35
C ASP A 270 17.92 29.35 8.12
N MET A 271 17.45 30.21 7.20
CA MET A 271 18.29 30.71 6.08
C MET A 271 18.66 32.19 6.15
N ALA A 272 18.51 32.84 7.31
CA ALA A 272 18.75 34.29 7.43
C ALA A 272 19.70 34.67 8.57
N THR A 273 20.84 33.99 8.72
CA THR A 273 22.00 34.56 9.45
C THR A 273 23.32 33.92 9.01
N VAL A 274 23.69 34.08 7.73
CA VAL A 274 25.12 34.05 7.31
C VAL A 274 25.33 35.07 6.19
N SER A 275 25.16 36.36 6.50
CA SER A 275 25.75 37.45 5.73
C SER A 275 25.79 38.71 6.59
N GLY A 276 26.97 38.99 7.15
CA GLY A 276 27.16 40.09 8.10
C GLY A 276 28.61 40.49 8.26
N ILE A 277 29.13 41.19 7.24
CA ILE A 277 30.06 42.31 7.34
C ILE A 277 31.50 41.96 7.80
N ALA A 278 32.40 41.87 6.81
CA ALA A 278 33.80 42.25 6.98
C ALA A 278 34.07 43.39 5.99
N ASP A 279 34.66 44.46 6.53
CA ASP A 279 35.11 45.76 5.97
C ASP A 279 34.46 46.85 6.85
N ASP A 280 35.17 47.76 7.50
CA ASP A 280 36.59 48.10 7.64
C ASP A 280 36.63 49.14 8.79
N ASP A 281 37.70 49.23 9.59
CA ASP A 281 38.19 50.51 10.16
C ASP A 281 39.34 50.32 11.19
N ALA A 282 40.43 51.05 10.89
CA ALA A 282 41.59 51.47 11.70
C ALA A 282 42.79 50.52 11.90
#